data_AF-A0A0B8ZYC6-F1
#
_entry.id   AF-A0A0B8ZYC6-F1
#
_cell.length_a   1.000
_cell.length_b   1.000
_cell.length_c   1.000
_cell.angle_alpha   90.00
_cell.angle_beta   90.00
_cell.angle_gamma   90.00
#
_symmetry.space_group_name_H-M   'P 1'
#
loop_
_entity.id
_entity.type
_entity.pdbx_description
1 polymer ?
#
loop_
_entity_poly.entity_id
_entity_poly.type
_entity_poly.pdbx_seq_one_letter_code
_entity_poly.pdbx_strand_id
1 'polypeptide(L)'
;MRYLARYRMENVSVSTVLLRDTERLTGDNAVRVKELQREAREIMGDIVQTGIDTGKFRVNSATLATRAIHSICNSLSLWYRPTGDLTPDMIERDFTQYSLRILGIDPDEAELDRLLGLPVNQAGMLDFIADTK
;
A
#
# COMPACT_ATOMS: atom_id res chain seq x y z
N MET A 1 -2.81 0.98 -4.42
CA MET A 1 -3.44 0.47 -3.19
C MET A 1 -3.44 -1.06 -3.17
N ARG A 2 -4.24 -1.72 -4.04
CA ARG A 2 -4.38 -3.19 -4.08
C ARG A 2 -3.06 -3.95 -4.07
N TYR A 3 -2.12 -3.56 -4.93
CA TYR A 3 -0.77 -4.13 -4.96
C TYR A 3 -0.07 -4.15 -3.58
N LEU A 4 -0.08 -3.02 -2.86
CA LEU A 4 0.53 -2.93 -1.54
C LEU A 4 -0.21 -3.79 -0.52
N ALA A 5 -1.54 -3.76 -0.53
CA ALA A 5 -2.34 -4.59 0.37
C ALA A 5 -2.08 -6.09 0.15
N ARG A 6 -2.13 -6.55 -1.10
CA ARG A 6 -1.83 -7.94 -1.50
C ARG A 6 -0.44 -8.35 -1.02
N TYR A 7 0.59 -7.56 -1.34
CA TYR A 7 1.96 -7.83 -0.91
C TYR A 7 2.07 -7.96 0.62
N ARG A 8 1.43 -7.09 1.39
CA ARG A 8 1.44 -7.13 2.87
C ARG A 8 0.78 -8.38 3.42
N MET A 9 -0.29 -8.85 2.79
CA MET A 9 -1.04 -10.05 3.19
C MET A 9 -0.34 -11.35 2.77
N GLU A 10 0.34 -11.37 1.63
CA GLU A 10 1.10 -12.53 1.15
C GLU A 10 2.46 -12.66 1.87
N ASN A 11 3.03 -11.53 2.34
CA ASN A 11 4.36 -11.47 2.96
C ASN A 11 4.30 -10.95 4.41
N VAL A 12 3.38 -11.48 5.23
CA VAL A 12 3.12 -10.97 6.59
C VAL A 12 4.38 -10.91 7.46
N SER A 13 5.16 -12.00 7.48
CA SER A 13 6.37 -12.09 8.31
C SER A 13 7.40 -11.03 7.93
N VAL A 14 7.75 -10.97 6.66
CA VAL A 14 8.72 -10.02 6.09
C VAL A 14 8.25 -8.59 6.27
N SER A 15 6.97 -8.33 6.01
CA SER A 15 6.36 -7.01 6.20
C SER A 15 6.36 -6.57 7.65
N THR A 16 6.20 -7.50 8.60
CA THR A 16 6.27 -7.22 10.04
C THR A 16 7.68 -6.80 10.45
N VAL A 17 8.70 -7.53 9.98
CA VAL A 17 10.12 -7.17 10.22
C VAL A 17 10.41 -5.79 9.63
N LEU A 18 10.01 -5.53 8.39
CA LEU A 18 10.18 -4.22 7.76
C LEU A 18 9.49 -3.10 8.55
N LEU A 19 8.32 -3.36 9.14
CA LEU A 19 7.58 -2.34 9.88
C LEU A 19 8.15 -2.10 11.29
N ARG A 20 8.64 -3.13 11.97
CA ARG A 20 9.07 -3.05 13.38
C ARG A 20 10.56 -2.86 13.58
N ASP A 21 11.38 -3.39 12.66
CA ASP A 21 12.82 -3.55 12.89
C ASP A 21 13.68 -2.66 11.98
N THR A 22 13.09 -2.00 10.98
CA THR A 22 13.84 -1.08 10.11
C THR A 22 14.53 0.03 10.89
N GLU A 23 13.92 0.52 11.97
CA GLU A 23 14.51 1.56 12.84
C GLU A 23 15.74 1.07 13.62
N ARG A 24 15.96 -0.25 13.70
CA ARG A 24 17.12 -0.87 14.33
C ARG A 24 18.33 -0.95 13.40
N LEU A 25 18.15 -0.69 12.10
CA LEU A 25 19.26 -0.63 11.15
C LEU A 25 20.17 0.55 11.48
N THR A 26 21.48 0.37 11.27
CA THR A 26 22.51 1.40 11.43
C THR A 26 23.39 1.49 10.18
N GLY A 27 24.18 2.56 10.09
CA GLY A 27 25.12 2.78 8.99
C GLY A 27 24.46 2.85 7.61
N ASP A 28 25.18 2.39 6.59
CA ASP A 28 24.78 2.50 5.18
C ASP A 28 23.47 1.77 4.87
N ASN A 29 23.19 0.66 5.55
CA ASN A 29 21.94 -0.08 5.39
C ASN A 29 20.72 0.75 5.85
N ALA A 30 20.85 1.50 6.95
CA ALA A 30 19.77 2.36 7.43
C ALA A 30 19.48 3.50 6.45
N VAL A 31 20.52 4.08 5.85
CA VAL A 31 20.39 5.13 4.83
C VAL A 31 19.69 4.56 3.60
N ARG A 32 20.21 3.45 3.06
CA ARG A 32 19.66 2.79 1.86
C ARG A 32 18.18 2.43 2.01
N VAL A 33 17.79 1.84 3.15
CA VAL A 33 16.38 1.46 3.36
C VAL A 33 15.49 2.71 3.48
N LYS A 34 15.94 3.76 4.16
CA LYS A 34 15.17 5.02 4.26
C LYS A 34 14.97 5.69 2.90
N GLU A 35 15.98 5.64 2.03
CA GLU A 35 15.91 6.16 0.66
C GLU A 35 14.90 5.39 -0.19
N LEU A 36 15.00 4.06 -0.22
CA LEU A 36 14.05 3.21 -0.96
C LEU A 36 12.60 3.40 -0.47
N GLN A 37 12.41 3.51 0.85
CA GLN A 37 11.09 3.79 1.41
C GLN A 37 10.58 5.20 1.05
N ARG A 38 11.47 6.17 0.92
CA ARG A 38 11.13 7.54 0.50
C ARG A 38 10.72 7.54 -0.98
N GLU A 39 11.52 6.96 -1.86
CA GLU A 39 11.24 6.83 -3.29
C GLU A 39 9.88 6.14 -3.54
N ALA A 40 9.62 5.03 -2.85
CA ALA A 40 8.34 4.34 -2.95
C ALA A 40 7.14 5.22 -2.52
N ARG A 41 7.32 6.09 -1.51
CA ARG A 41 6.28 7.03 -1.09
C ARG A 41 6.12 8.19 -2.06
N GLU A 42 7.22 8.69 -2.64
CA GLU A 42 7.21 9.79 -3.61
C GLU A 42 6.40 9.43 -4.85
N ILE A 43 6.55 8.21 -5.39
CA ILE A 43 5.75 7.72 -6.54
C ILE A 43 4.25 7.86 -6.29
N MET A 44 3.76 7.46 -5.10
CA MET A 44 2.35 7.62 -4.75
C MET A 44 1.98 9.08 -4.49
N GLY A 45 2.89 9.84 -3.87
CA GLY A 45 2.74 11.28 -3.63
C GLY A 45 2.50 12.06 -4.91
N ASP A 46 3.28 11.78 -5.96
CA ASP A 46 3.20 12.46 -7.25
C ASP A 46 1.85 12.19 -7.95
N ILE A 47 1.33 10.95 -7.83
CA ILE A 47 0.00 10.59 -8.35
C ILE A 47 -1.08 11.38 -7.62
N VAL A 48 -0.99 11.49 -6.30
CA VAL A 48 -1.97 12.25 -5.50
C VAL A 48 -1.87 13.74 -5.82
N GLN A 49 -0.66 14.29 -5.92
CA GLN A 49 -0.45 15.69 -6.28
C GLN A 49 -1.03 16.00 -7.66
N THR A 50 -0.78 15.15 -8.66
CA THR A 50 -1.38 15.27 -9.99
C THR A 50 -2.90 15.26 -9.94
N GLY A 51 -3.50 14.41 -9.10
CA GLY A 51 -4.94 14.39 -8.92
C GLY A 51 -5.51 15.66 -8.28
N ILE A 52 -4.77 16.29 -7.37
CA ILE A 52 -5.12 17.60 -6.79
C ILE A 52 -5.01 18.69 -7.86
N ASP A 53 -3.88 18.76 -8.57
CA ASP A 53 -3.61 19.79 -9.57
C ASP A 53 -4.61 19.76 -10.73
N THR A 54 -5.13 18.57 -11.05
CA THR A 54 -6.16 18.37 -12.08
C THR A 54 -7.60 18.46 -11.55
N GLY A 55 -7.80 18.75 -10.26
CA GLY A 55 -9.11 18.85 -9.62
C GLY A 55 -9.86 17.52 -9.47
N LYS A 56 -9.20 16.38 -9.73
CA LYS A 56 -9.77 15.03 -9.60
C LYS A 56 -9.83 14.56 -8.15
N PHE A 57 -8.89 14.98 -7.31
CA PHE A 57 -8.86 14.67 -5.88
C PHE A 57 -9.17 15.91 -5.05
N ARG A 58 -9.92 15.72 -3.96
CA ARG A 58 -10.36 16.78 -3.04
C ARG A 58 -9.74 16.55 -1.67
N VAL A 59 -8.43 16.76 -1.59
CA VAL A 59 -7.65 16.63 -0.35
C VAL A 59 -6.61 17.74 -0.25
N ASN A 60 -6.40 18.27 0.96
CA ASN A 60 -5.58 19.47 1.17
C ASN A 60 -4.06 19.20 1.12
N SER A 61 -3.62 17.95 1.26
CA SER A 61 -2.20 17.59 1.33
C SER A 61 -1.95 16.24 0.69
N ALA A 62 -1.24 16.23 -0.44
CA ALA A 62 -0.81 15.00 -1.10
C ALA A 62 0.06 14.14 -0.17
N THR A 63 0.97 14.78 0.58
CA THR A 63 1.86 14.11 1.53
C THR A 63 1.07 13.40 2.64
N LEU A 64 0.13 14.07 3.29
CA LEU A 64 -0.64 13.46 4.38
C LEU A 64 -1.60 12.38 3.86
N ALA A 65 -2.26 12.60 2.73
CA ALA A 65 -3.12 11.59 2.10
C ALA A 65 -2.33 10.32 1.76
N THR A 66 -1.14 10.48 1.16
CA THR A 66 -0.24 9.37 0.82
C THR A 66 0.22 8.62 2.07
N ARG A 67 0.53 9.33 3.16
CA ARG A 67 0.89 8.70 4.44
C ARG A 67 -0.29 7.92 5.03
N ALA A 68 -1.51 8.45 4.97
CA ALA A 68 -2.70 7.77 5.46
C ALA A 68 -2.96 6.46 4.68
N ILE A 69 -2.91 6.51 3.35
CA ILE A 69 -3.09 5.34 2.48
C ILE A 69 -2.00 4.29 2.72
N HIS A 70 -0.74 4.71 2.86
CA HIS A 70 0.34 3.79 3.22
C HIS A 70 0.16 3.19 4.62
N SER A 71 -0.31 3.99 5.58
CA SER A 71 -0.48 3.55 6.97
C SER A 71 -1.51 2.43 7.07
N ILE A 72 -2.67 2.56 6.40
CA ILE A 72 -3.67 1.48 6.40
C ILE A 72 -3.08 0.20 5.78
N CYS A 73 -2.38 0.29 4.64
CA CYS A 73 -1.72 -0.87 4.02
C CYS A 73 -0.71 -1.53 4.95
N ASN A 74 0.18 -0.74 5.56
CA ASN A 74 1.23 -1.26 6.44
C ASN A 74 0.66 -1.96 7.66
N SER A 75 -0.49 -1.48 8.19
CA SER A 75 -1.15 -2.09 9.34
C SER A 75 -1.51 -3.55 9.10
N LEU A 76 -1.78 -3.98 7.86
CA LEU A 76 -2.14 -5.36 7.52
C LEU A 76 -1.13 -6.38 8.05
N SER A 77 0.16 -6.05 8.00
CA SER A 77 1.22 -6.92 8.52
C SER A 77 1.09 -7.23 10.01
N LEU A 78 0.40 -6.36 10.78
CA LEU A 78 0.27 -6.49 12.23
C LEU A 78 -0.93 -7.33 12.67
N TRP A 79 -1.98 -7.44 11.84
CA TRP A 79 -3.25 -8.03 12.26
C TRP A 79 -3.87 -9.00 11.26
N TYR A 80 -3.48 -8.99 9.98
CA TYR A 80 -4.01 -9.93 9.00
C TYR A 80 -3.61 -11.36 9.34
N ARG A 81 -4.56 -12.29 9.19
CA ARG A 81 -4.37 -13.72 9.40
C ARG A 81 -4.96 -14.47 8.21
N PRO A 82 -4.17 -15.30 7.49
CA PRO A 82 -4.67 -16.07 6.34
C PRO A 82 -5.83 -17.00 6.66
N THR A 83 -5.92 -17.48 7.91
CA THR A 83 -6.99 -18.37 8.38
C THR A 83 -8.14 -17.60 9.07
N GLY A 84 -8.19 -16.28 8.94
CA GLY A 84 -9.24 -15.44 9.51
C GLY A 84 -10.44 -15.27 8.57
N ASP A 85 -11.46 -14.57 9.06
CA ASP A 85 -12.72 -14.38 8.33
C ASP A 85 -12.62 -13.35 7.18
N LEU A 86 -11.61 -12.49 7.21
CA LEU A 86 -11.39 -11.47 6.17
C LEU A 86 -10.47 -12.02 5.08
N THR A 87 -11.02 -12.21 3.88
CA THR A 87 -10.24 -12.64 2.72
C THR A 87 -9.43 -11.47 2.12
N PRO A 88 -8.34 -11.74 1.39
CA PRO A 88 -7.58 -10.70 0.69
C PRO A 88 -8.44 -9.82 -0.22
N ASP A 89 -9.40 -10.41 -0.94
CA ASP A 89 -10.24 -9.66 -1.88
C ASP A 89 -11.23 -8.74 -1.14
N MET A 90 -11.77 -9.16 0.00
CA MET A 90 -12.59 -8.30 0.87
C MET A 90 -11.80 -7.10 1.36
N ILE A 91 -10.58 -7.34 1.85
CA ILE A 91 -9.69 -6.28 2.34
C ILE A 91 -9.30 -5.32 1.21
N GLU A 92 -8.93 -5.83 0.04
CA GLU A 92 -8.58 -5.00 -1.12
C GLU A 92 -9.72 -4.10 -1.57
N ARG A 93 -10.95 -4.63 -1.59
CA ARG A 93 -12.16 -3.86 -1.90
C ARG A 93 -12.33 -2.72 -0.91
N ASP A 94 -12.38 -3.02 0.39
CA ASP A 94 -12.65 -2.02 1.42
C ASP A 94 -11.53 -0.98 1.50
N PHE A 95 -10.26 -1.39 1.47
CA PHE A 95 -9.14 -0.46 1.53
C PHE A 95 -9.02 0.41 0.27
N THR A 96 -9.47 -0.09 -0.89
CA THR A 96 -9.52 0.71 -2.12
C THR A 96 -10.59 1.79 -1.97
N GLN A 97 -11.77 1.43 -1.48
CA GLN A 97 -12.83 2.40 -1.18
C GLN A 97 -12.39 3.44 -0.15
N TYR A 98 -11.75 3.03 0.95
CA TYR A 98 -11.24 3.95 1.97
C TYR A 98 -10.19 4.90 1.40
N SER A 99 -9.29 4.41 0.56
CA SER A 99 -8.28 5.25 -0.09
C SER A 99 -8.90 6.26 -1.04
N LEU A 100 -9.92 5.87 -1.81
CA LEU A 100 -10.67 6.79 -2.67
C LEU A 100 -11.38 7.87 -1.84
N ARG A 101 -12.01 7.49 -0.72
CA ARG A 101 -12.66 8.44 0.18
C ARG A 101 -11.68 9.41 0.84
N ILE A 102 -10.49 8.96 1.22
CA ILE A 102 -9.40 9.83 1.69
C ILE A 102 -9.04 10.88 0.62
N LEU A 103 -9.08 10.50 -0.66
CA LEU A 103 -8.83 11.39 -1.80
C LEU A 103 -10.05 12.23 -2.19
N GLY A 104 -11.15 12.13 -1.45
CA GLY A 104 -12.39 12.86 -1.71
C GLY A 104 -13.23 12.30 -2.88
N ILE A 105 -13.03 11.03 -3.22
CA ILE A 105 -13.85 10.29 -4.20
C ILE A 105 -14.76 9.33 -3.44
N ASP A 106 -16.06 9.38 -3.74
CA ASP A 106 -17.01 8.36 -3.29
C ASP A 106 -17.42 7.53 -4.52
N PRO A 107 -16.76 6.38 -4.76
CA PRO A 107 -17.08 5.54 -5.90
C PRO A 107 -18.42 4.83 -5.67
N ASP A 108 -19.21 4.69 -6.74
CA ASP A 108 -20.31 3.73 -6.74
C ASP A 108 -19.79 2.30 -6.89
N GLU A 109 -20.69 1.31 -6.78
CA GLU A 109 -20.33 -0.10 -6.87
C GLU A 109 -19.73 -0.46 -8.22
N ALA A 110 -20.27 0.08 -9.32
CA ALA A 110 -19.82 -0.21 -10.67
C ALA A 110 -18.41 0.30 -10.93
N GLU A 111 -18.08 1.50 -10.45
CA GLU A 111 -16.75 2.07 -10.54
C GLU A 111 -15.75 1.30 -9.67
N LEU A 112 -16.15 0.91 -8.45
CA LEU A 112 -15.29 0.11 -7.58
C LEU A 112 -14.99 -1.25 -8.21
N ASP A 113 -16.00 -1.93 -8.78
CA ASP A 113 -15.84 -3.20 -9.47
C ASP A 113 -14.94 -3.05 -10.71
N ARG A 114 -15.09 -1.98 -11.49
CA ARG A 114 -14.21 -1.66 -12.62
C ARG A 114 -12.75 -1.53 -12.17
N LEU A 115 -12.49 -0.81 -11.08
CA LEU A 115 -11.16 -0.61 -10.53
C LEU A 115 -10.56 -1.92 -9.96
N LEU A 116 -11.39 -2.77 -9.35
CA LEU A 116 -11.00 -4.10 -8.85
C LEU A 116 -10.80 -5.12 -9.99
N GLY A 117 -11.43 -4.91 -11.14
CA GLY A 117 -11.23 -5.72 -12.35
C GLY A 117 -9.91 -5.42 -13.09
N LEU A 118 -9.26 -4.27 -12.82
CA LEU A 118 -7.94 -3.98 -13.37
C LEU A 118 -6.94 -5.03 -12.90
N PRO A 119 -6.01 -5.49 -13.76
CA PRO A 119 -4.97 -6.42 -13.34
C PRO A 119 -4.16 -5.77 -12.22
N VAL A 120 -4.14 -6.40 -11.05
CA VAL A 120 -3.04 -6.18 -10.11
C VAL A 120 -1.84 -6.69 -10.87
N ASN A 121 -0.96 -5.79 -11.30
CA ASN A 121 0.34 -6.15 -11.81
C ASN A 121 0.92 -7.18 -10.84
N GLN A 122 0.92 -8.45 -11.25
CA GLN A 122 1.55 -9.53 -10.51
C GLN A 122 3.03 -9.20 -10.55
N ALA A 123 3.51 -8.35 -9.64
CA ALA A 123 4.93 -8.15 -9.53
C ALA A 123 5.47 -9.51 -9.12
N GLY A 124 6.22 -10.13 -10.03
CA GLY A 124 7.03 -11.31 -9.80
C GLY A 124 8.15 -11.02 -8.79
N MET A 125 7.76 -10.62 -7.58
CA MET A 125 8.63 -10.38 -6.43
C MET A 125 8.13 -11.13 -5.18
N LEU A 126 7.15 -12.04 -5.33
CA LEU A 126 6.75 -12.96 -4.27
C LEU A 126 7.82 -14.03 -3.98
N ASP A 127 8.84 -14.14 -4.83
CA ASP A 127 9.91 -15.15 -4.71
C ASP A 127 11.26 -14.62 -4.21
N PHE A 128 11.44 -13.32 -3.89
CA PHE A 128 12.78 -12.81 -3.57
C PHE A 128 13.40 -13.44 -2.29
N ILE A 129 12.57 -13.98 -1.39
CA ILE A 129 13.02 -14.68 -0.18
C ILE A 129 13.00 -16.20 -0.36
N ALA A 130 12.27 -16.72 -1.35
CA ALA A 130 12.28 -18.14 -1.66
C ALA A 130 13.60 -18.58 -2.32
N ASP A 131 14.36 -17.64 -2.89
CA ASP A 131 15.68 -17.89 -3.48
C ASP A 131 16.78 -17.85 -2.41
N THR A 132 16.69 -18.77 -1.44
CA THR A 132 17.84 -19.15 -0.61
C THR A 132 18.10 -20.64 -0.84
N LYS A 133 18.86 -20.96 -1.89
CA LYS A 133 19.59 -22.22 -2.01
C LYS A 133 21.02 -22.03 -1.55
#